data_AF-A0A3B8WQM5-F1
#
_entry.id   AF-A0A3B8WQM5-F1
#
_cell.length_a   1.000
_cell.length_b   1.000
_cell.length_c   1.000
_cell.angle_alpha   90.00
_cell.angle_beta   90.00
_cell.angle_gamma   90.00
#
_symmetry.space_group_name_H-M   'P 1'
#
loop_
_entity.id
_entity.type
_entity.pdbx_description
1 polymer ?
#
loop_
_entity_poly.entity_id
_entity_poly.type
_entity_poly.pdbx_seq_one_letter_code
_entity_poly.pdbx_strand_id
1 'polypeptide(L)'
;GQTIRHQPAGNAPFSLQIGNAAWLSERLGISTVADFRSRDIASGGQGAPLVPAFHRWLFASPTQDRCILNLGGIANITWLPAGSRKPVVGFDTGPANALLDAWCLDQTGRHFDEDGHMAGEGATHSELLASMLSDAYFSKPAPKST
;
A
#
# COMPACT_ATOMS: atom_id res chain seq x y z
N GLY A 1 8.09 -4.83 -10.96
CA GLY A 1 9.17 -3.85 -10.71
C GLY A 1 9.31 -3.63 -9.23
N GLN A 2 10.39 -2.96 -8.80
CA GLN A 2 10.67 -2.61 -7.40
C GLN A 2 10.58 -1.09 -7.23
N THR A 3 9.76 -0.60 -6.31
CA THR A 3 9.71 0.84 -6.01
C THR A 3 11.02 1.27 -5.35
N ILE A 4 11.64 2.31 -5.90
CA ILE A 4 12.79 3.00 -5.30
C ILE A 4 12.33 4.29 -4.62
N ARG A 5 11.44 5.05 -5.24
CA ARG A 5 10.84 6.27 -4.67
C ARG A 5 9.39 6.42 -5.12
N HIS A 6 8.57 6.98 -4.26
CA HIS A 6 7.18 7.33 -4.55
C HIS A 6 6.91 8.71 -3.95
N GLN A 7 6.63 9.70 -4.81
CA GLN A 7 6.36 11.07 -4.39
C GLN A 7 5.25 11.67 -5.28
N PRO A 8 3.99 11.29 -5.04
CA PRO A 8 2.86 11.73 -5.87
C PRO A 8 2.38 13.16 -5.57
N ALA A 9 3.03 13.85 -4.63
CA ALA A 9 2.70 15.21 -4.20
C ALA A 9 3.88 16.17 -4.41
N GLY A 10 3.56 17.46 -4.49
CA GLY A 10 4.53 18.55 -4.70
C GLY A 10 4.57 19.06 -6.14
N ASN A 11 5.56 19.89 -6.45
CA ASN A 11 5.64 20.61 -7.74
C ASN A 11 6.03 19.71 -8.93
N ALA A 12 6.59 18.52 -8.67
CA ALA A 12 6.99 17.56 -9.67
C ALA A 12 6.64 16.14 -9.19
N PRO A 13 5.36 15.74 -9.25
CA PRO A 13 4.92 14.45 -8.74
C PRO A 13 5.47 13.30 -9.61
N PHE A 14 6.00 12.26 -8.99
CA PHE A 14 6.61 11.13 -9.69
C PHE A 14 6.58 9.83 -8.88
N SER A 15 6.87 8.73 -9.56
CA SER A 15 7.10 7.42 -8.95
C SER A 15 8.17 6.71 -9.76
N LEU A 16 9.17 6.14 -9.08
CA LEU A 16 10.28 5.44 -9.72
C LEU A 16 10.25 3.96 -9.33
N GLN A 17 10.01 3.11 -10.32
CA GLN A 17 10.13 1.65 -10.19
C GLN A 17 11.26 1.16 -11.09
N ILE A 18 12.16 0.34 -10.54
CA ILE A 18 13.16 -0.37 -11.34
C ILE A 18 12.67 -1.74 -11.78
N GLY A 19 13.36 -2.32 -12.75
CA GLY A 19 13.01 -3.57 -13.42
C GLY A 19 12.99 -3.35 -14.93
N ASN A 20 13.98 -3.88 -15.63
CA ASN A 20 14.15 -3.62 -17.06
C ASN A 20 13.15 -4.44 -17.89
N ALA A 21 12.01 -3.82 -18.22
CA ALA A 21 10.94 -4.45 -18.97
C ALA A 21 11.37 -4.84 -20.39
N ALA A 22 12.23 -4.04 -21.05
CA ALA A 22 12.77 -4.38 -22.36
C ALA A 22 13.64 -5.64 -22.29
N TRP A 23 14.55 -5.71 -21.31
CA TRP A 23 15.37 -6.90 -21.09
C TRP A 23 14.51 -8.14 -20.76
N LEU A 24 13.47 -7.99 -19.94
CA LEU A 24 12.53 -9.09 -19.64
C LEU A 24 11.83 -9.58 -20.90
N SER A 25 11.34 -8.65 -21.74
CA SER A 25 10.64 -8.99 -22.96
C SER A 25 11.53 -9.74 -23.95
N GLU A 26 12.76 -9.24 -24.17
CA GLU A 26 13.77 -9.89 -25.02
C GLU A 26 14.20 -11.26 -24.46
N ARG A 27 14.49 -11.34 -23.16
CA ARG A 27 15.03 -12.57 -22.54
C ARG A 27 14.02 -13.72 -22.51
N LEU A 28 12.73 -13.40 -22.41
CA LEU A 28 11.65 -14.36 -22.26
C LEU A 28 10.86 -14.59 -23.55
N GLY A 29 10.96 -13.71 -24.55
CA GLY A 29 10.13 -13.75 -25.74
C GLY A 29 8.64 -13.49 -25.46
N ILE A 30 8.34 -12.80 -24.35
CA ILE A 30 6.97 -12.56 -23.88
C ILE A 30 6.77 -11.04 -23.78
N SER A 31 5.64 -10.55 -24.31
CA SER A 31 5.23 -9.15 -24.17
C SER A 31 5.14 -8.77 -22.69
N THR A 32 5.91 -7.75 -22.29
CA THR A 32 6.00 -7.31 -20.89
C THR A 32 5.34 -5.95 -20.72
N VAL A 33 4.32 -5.86 -19.88
CA VAL A 33 3.68 -4.59 -19.48
C VAL A 33 4.24 -4.16 -18.13
N ALA A 34 4.70 -2.92 -18.03
CA ALA A 34 5.34 -2.36 -16.83
C ALA A 34 4.95 -0.89 -16.62
N ASP A 35 5.51 -0.26 -15.59
CA ASP A 35 5.34 1.17 -15.27
C ASP A 35 3.87 1.62 -15.06
N PHE A 36 3.11 0.82 -14.30
CA PHE A 36 1.69 1.04 -14.07
C PHE A 36 1.35 2.34 -13.32
N ARG A 37 2.27 2.90 -12.54
CA ARG A 37 2.01 4.06 -11.66
C ARG A 37 2.14 5.39 -12.38
N SER A 38 3.07 5.49 -13.32
CA SER A 38 3.41 6.76 -13.97
C SER A 38 2.24 7.35 -14.75
N ARG A 39 1.41 6.51 -15.38
CA ARG A 39 0.21 6.98 -16.08
C ARG A 39 -0.82 7.61 -15.15
N ASP A 40 -1.06 7.02 -13.98
CA ASP A 40 -2.02 7.54 -13.00
C ASP A 40 -1.57 8.90 -12.47
N ILE A 41 -0.28 9.02 -12.11
CA ILE A 41 0.32 10.29 -11.66
C ILE A 41 0.27 11.35 -12.76
N ALA A 42 0.58 10.99 -14.01
CA ALA A 42 0.48 11.91 -15.15
C ALA A 42 -0.96 12.40 -15.40
N SER A 43 -1.98 11.65 -14.97
CA SER A 43 -3.38 12.09 -14.98
C SER A 43 -3.83 12.83 -13.72
N GLY A 44 -2.90 13.17 -12.80
CA GLY A 44 -3.20 13.87 -11.55
C GLY A 44 -3.61 12.95 -10.38
N GLY A 45 -3.49 11.63 -10.56
CA GLY A 45 -3.71 10.63 -9.52
C GLY A 45 -2.53 10.49 -8.55
N GLN A 46 -2.64 9.55 -7.62
CA GLN A 46 -1.63 9.29 -6.59
C GLN A 46 -0.63 8.19 -6.98
N GLY A 47 -0.83 7.47 -8.07
CA GLY A 47 -0.03 6.30 -8.46
C GLY A 47 -0.21 5.09 -7.55
N ALA A 48 -1.09 5.17 -6.55
CA ALA A 48 -1.39 4.15 -5.55
C ALA A 48 -2.69 4.48 -4.77
N PRO A 49 -3.38 3.46 -4.23
CA PRO A 49 -3.30 2.06 -4.63
C PRO A 49 -3.98 1.84 -6.00
N LEU A 50 -3.37 1.04 -6.89
CA LEU A 50 -3.95 0.73 -8.22
C LEU A 50 -4.91 -0.47 -8.20
N VAL A 51 -4.88 -1.25 -7.12
CA VAL A 51 -5.69 -2.46 -6.94
C VAL A 51 -7.21 -2.25 -6.78
N PRO A 52 -7.77 -1.07 -6.40
CA PRO A 52 -9.21 -0.92 -6.18
C PRO A 52 -10.09 -1.32 -7.38
N ALA A 53 -9.65 -1.05 -8.61
CA ALA A 53 -10.38 -1.46 -9.81
C ALA A 53 -10.46 -2.99 -9.94
N PHE A 54 -9.36 -3.69 -9.66
CA PHE A 54 -9.31 -5.15 -9.62
C PHE A 54 -10.13 -5.73 -8.47
N HIS A 55 -10.02 -5.15 -7.26
CA HIS A 55 -10.83 -5.54 -6.11
C HIS A 55 -12.33 -5.41 -6.38
N ARG A 56 -12.75 -4.34 -7.07
CA ARG A 56 -14.15 -4.19 -7.47
C ARG A 56 -14.57 -5.30 -8.43
N TRP A 57 -13.77 -5.57 -9.47
CA TRP A 57 -14.08 -6.60 -10.45
C TRP A 57 -14.24 -7.99 -9.80
N LEU A 58 -13.36 -8.34 -8.86
CA LEU A 58 -13.33 -9.67 -8.25
C LEU A 58 -14.26 -9.81 -7.03
N PHE A 59 -14.33 -8.78 -6.19
CA PHE A 59 -14.92 -8.87 -4.85
C PHE A 59 -16.16 -8.00 -4.64
N ALA A 60 -16.63 -7.22 -5.62
CA ALA A 60 -17.87 -6.47 -5.43
C ALA A 60 -19.05 -7.41 -5.13
N SER A 61 -20.02 -6.91 -4.35
CA SER A 61 -21.25 -7.63 -4.03
C SER A 61 -22.47 -6.75 -4.28
N PRO A 62 -23.58 -7.30 -4.79
CA PRO A 62 -24.83 -6.56 -4.91
C PRO A 62 -25.46 -6.25 -3.55
N THR A 63 -25.16 -7.03 -2.51
CA THR A 63 -25.87 -7.02 -1.22
C THR A 63 -24.99 -6.73 -0.01
N GLN A 64 -23.67 -6.71 -0.16
CA GLN A 64 -22.74 -6.56 0.95
C GLN A 64 -21.70 -5.47 0.68
N ASP A 65 -21.53 -4.58 1.66
CA ASP A 65 -20.35 -3.72 1.74
C ASP A 65 -19.14 -4.60 2.10
N ARG A 66 -18.03 -4.42 1.38
CA ARG A 66 -16.79 -5.16 1.61
C ARG A 66 -15.62 -4.21 1.79
N CYS A 67 -14.69 -4.58 2.65
CA CYS A 67 -13.41 -3.91 2.80
C CYS A 67 -12.31 -4.93 2.54
N ILE A 68 -11.46 -4.65 1.56
CA ILE A 68 -10.27 -5.46 1.30
C ILE A 68 -9.09 -4.76 1.96
N LEU A 69 -8.43 -5.43 2.89
CA LEU A 69 -7.25 -4.94 3.60
C LEU A 69 -6.01 -5.67 3.08
N ASN A 70 -5.01 -4.93 2.64
CA ASN A 70 -3.70 -5.44 2.31
C ASN A 70 -2.68 -4.96 3.36
N LEU A 71 -1.95 -5.89 3.96
CA LEU A 71 -0.90 -5.64 4.95
C LEU A 71 0.48 -5.96 4.35
N GLY A 72 1.03 -5.00 3.58
CA GLY A 72 2.41 -5.06 3.11
C GLY A 72 3.36 -4.33 4.08
N GLY A 73 4.39 -3.67 3.56
CA GLY A 73 5.13 -2.69 4.37
C GLY A 73 4.25 -1.51 4.81
N ILE A 74 3.38 -1.04 3.90
CA ILE A 74 2.31 -0.07 4.13
C ILE A 74 0.96 -0.81 4.02
N ALA A 75 0.05 -0.51 4.94
CA ALA A 75 -1.34 -0.98 4.87
C ALA A 75 -2.15 -0.12 3.91
N ASN A 76 -3.01 -0.76 3.12
CA ASN A 76 -4.02 -0.07 2.34
C ASN A 76 -5.34 -0.81 2.36
N ILE A 77 -6.42 -0.05 2.21
CA ILE A 77 -7.76 -0.60 2.11
C ILE A 77 -8.39 -0.29 0.76
N THR A 78 -9.32 -1.14 0.35
CA THR A 78 -10.33 -0.81 -0.66
C THR A 78 -11.71 -1.05 -0.09
N TRP A 79 -12.49 0.02 0.03
CA TRP A 79 -13.90 -0.06 0.36
C TRP A 79 -14.75 -0.23 -0.90
N LEU A 80 -15.56 -1.28 -0.91
CA LEU A 80 -16.45 -1.71 -1.98
C LEU A 80 -17.91 -1.65 -1.49
N PRO A 81 -18.63 -0.56 -1.77
CA PRO A 81 -20.04 -0.43 -1.40
C PRO A 81 -20.92 -1.43 -2.17
N ALA A 82 -21.95 -1.93 -1.51
CA ALA A 82 -22.95 -2.80 -2.11
C ALA A 82 -23.69 -2.11 -3.27
N GLY A 83 -24.04 -2.89 -4.29
CA GLY A 83 -24.96 -2.44 -5.35
C GLY A 83 -24.47 -1.25 -6.19
N SER A 84 -23.16 -0.95 -6.16
CA SER A 84 -22.51 0.10 -6.97
C SER A 84 -23.06 1.52 -6.83
N ARG A 85 -23.85 1.84 -5.78
CA ARG A 85 -24.45 3.17 -5.60
C ARG A 85 -23.48 4.24 -5.13
N LYS A 86 -22.36 3.84 -4.53
CA LYS A 86 -21.30 4.72 -4.03
C LYS A 86 -19.98 4.41 -4.73
N PRO A 87 -19.09 5.40 -4.90
CA PRO A 87 -17.78 5.16 -5.50
C PRO A 87 -16.95 4.20 -4.65
N VAL A 88 -16.12 3.40 -5.32
CA VAL A 88 -15.06 2.63 -4.65
C VAL A 88 -14.01 3.61 -4.14
N VAL A 89 -13.56 3.40 -2.91
CA VAL A 89 -12.55 4.24 -2.28
C VAL A 89 -11.38 3.35 -1.87
N GLY A 90 -10.15 3.76 -2.19
CA GLY A 90 -8.95 3.10 -1.70
C GLY A 90 -7.88 4.12 -1.34
N PHE A 91 -7.13 3.83 -0.28
CA PHE A 91 -6.07 4.68 0.24
C PHE A 91 -5.17 3.90 1.19
N ASP A 92 -3.96 4.41 1.42
CA ASP A 92 -3.04 3.84 2.40
C ASP A 92 -3.44 4.30 3.80
N THR A 93 -3.61 3.37 4.73
CA THR A 93 -4.00 3.68 6.12
C THR A 93 -2.80 4.10 6.96
N GLY A 94 -1.58 3.70 6.57
CA GLY A 94 -0.34 3.97 7.28
C GLY A 94 0.61 2.76 7.28
N PRO A 95 1.61 2.71 8.17
CA PRO A 95 2.52 1.57 8.25
C PRO A 95 1.79 0.28 8.62
N ALA A 96 2.29 -0.84 8.09
CA ALA A 96 1.97 -2.19 8.54
C ALA A 96 3.26 -2.88 8.95
N ASN A 97 3.80 -3.77 8.11
CA ASN A 97 4.94 -4.60 8.48
C ASN A 97 6.27 -3.83 8.44
N ALA A 98 6.38 -2.70 7.73
CA ALA A 98 7.68 -2.03 7.54
C ALA A 98 8.38 -1.66 8.86
N LEU A 99 7.63 -1.14 9.84
CA LEU A 99 8.20 -0.77 11.14
C LEU A 99 8.41 -2.00 12.05
N LEU A 100 7.53 -3.00 11.94
CA LEU A 100 7.65 -4.26 12.68
C LEU A 100 8.87 -5.07 12.23
N ASP A 101 9.07 -5.18 10.92
CA ASP A 101 10.19 -5.86 10.28
C ASP A 101 11.51 -5.17 10.63
N ALA A 102 11.56 -3.83 10.58
CA ALA A 102 12.72 -3.06 10.99
C ALA A 102 13.07 -3.29 12.47
N TRP A 103 12.07 -3.30 13.35
CA TRP A 103 12.26 -3.58 14.77
C TRP A 103 12.70 -5.03 15.02
N CYS A 104 12.08 -6.01 14.36
CA CYS A 104 12.45 -7.41 14.50
C CYS A 104 13.90 -7.67 14.07
N LEU A 105 14.31 -7.03 12.97
CA LEU A 105 15.68 -7.12 12.47
C LEU A 105 16.68 -6.53 13.45
N ASP A 106 16.39 -5.35 14.01
CA ASP A 106 17.25 -4.69 14.99
C ASP A 106 17.38 -5.51 16.28
N GLN A 107 16.27 -6.07 16.78
CA GLN A 107 16.24 -6.76 18.07
C GLN A 107 16.67 -8.23 18.02
N THR A 108 16.48 -8.92 16.89
CA THR A 108 16.71 -10.37 16.79
C THR A 108 17.56 -10.80 15.60
N GLY A 109 17.85 -9.91 14.65
CA GLY A 109 18.50 -10.27 13.39
C GLY A 109 17.59 -11.01 12.39
N ARG A 110 16.32 -11.26 12.72
CA ARG A 110 15.33 -11.86 11.81
C ARG A 110 14.62 -10.79 11.00
N HIS A 111 14.27 -11.10 9.75
CA HIS A 111 13.70 -10.09 8.83
C HIS A 111 12.26 -9.67 9.14
N PHE A 112 11.50 -10.48 9.86
CA PHE A 112 10.11 -10.19 10.25
C PHE A 112 9.74 -10.97 11.51
N ASP A 113 8.67 -10.57 12.18
CA ASP A 113 8.11 -11.30 13.33
C ASP A 113 7.18 -12.42 12.86
N GLU A 114 7.69 -13.64 12.84
CA GLU A 114 6.94 -14.81 12.39
C GLU A 114 5.75 -15.07 13.32
N ASP A 115 4.55 -15.17 12.72
CA ASP A 115 3.26 -15.36 13.41
C ASP A 115 2.96 -14.37 14.55
N GLY A 116 3.67 -13.24 14.62
CA GLY A 116 3.51 -12.26 15.70
C GLY A 116 4.05 -12.74 17.05
N HIS A 117 4.98 -13.70 17.07
CA HIS A 117 5.51 -14.28 18.31
C HIS A 117 6.16 -13.24 19.22
N MET A 118 7.05 -12.38 18.69
CA MET A 118 7.71 -11.32 19.46
C MET A 118 6.68 -10.31 19.99
N ALA A 119 5.75 -9.88 19.14
CA ALA A 119 4.70 -8.95 19.56
C ALA A 119 3.80 -9.57 20.65
N GLY A 120 3.51 -10.87 20.57
CA GLY A 120 2.67 -11.59 21.52
C GLY A 120 3.27 -11.79 22.91
N GLU A 121 4.61 -11.75 23.03
CA GLU A 121 5.30 -11.77 24.33
C GLU A 121 5.30 -10.40 25.04
N GLY A 122 5.04 -9.33 24.29
CA GLY A 122 5.07 -7.95 24.77
C GLY A 122 3.73 -7.42 25.29
N ALA A 123 3.78 -6.21 25.82
CA ALA A 123 2.60 -5.40 26.12
C ALA A 123 2.71 -4.05 25.40
N THR A 124 1.59 -3.53 24.91
CA THR A 124 1.56 -2.23 24.23
C THR A 124 1.86 -1.10 25.21
N HIS A 125 2.83 -0.25 24.89
CA HIS A 125 3.09 0.99 25.64
C HIS A 125 2.15 2.10 25.17
N SER A 126 1.05 2.33 25.89
CA SER A 126 -0.03 3.23 25.45
C SER A 126 0.42 4.66 25.09
N GLU A 127 1.36 5.25 25.84
CA GLU A 127 1.84 6.61 25.55
C GLU A 127 2.66 6.68 24.25
N LEU A 128 3.48 5.66 23.97
CA LEU A 128 4.24 5.58 22.72
C LEU A 128 3.30 5.40 21.54
N LEU A 129 2.29 4.51 21.68
CA LEU A 129 1.27 4.33 20.64
C LEU A 129 0.51 5.62 20.36
N ALA A 130 0.10 6.35 21.40
CA ALA A 130 -0.58 7.64 21.25
C ALA A 130 0.31 8.67 20.53
N SER A 131 1.60 8.72 20.86
CA SER A 131 2.58 9.58 20.19
C SER A 131 2.73 9.21 18.71
N MET A 132 2.88 7.94 18.37
CA MET A 132 2.99 7.47 16.98
C MET A 132 1.73 7.77 16.16
N LEU A 133 0.54 7.58 16.74
CA LEU A 133 -0.73 7.88 16.07
C LEU A 133 -1.01 9.39 15.91
N SER A 134 -0.20 10.26 16.54
CA SER A 134 -0.32 11.72 16.39
C SER A 134 0.30 12.27 15.10
N ASP A 135 0.94 11.42 14.28
CA ASP A 135 1.49 11.83 12.98
C ASP A 135 0.40 12.43 12.07
N ALA A 136 0.72 13.56 11.45
CA ALA A 136 -0.20 14.33 10.60
C ALA A 136 -0.76 13.51 9.41
N TYR A 137 -0.07 12.45 8.98
CA TYR A 137 -0.56 11.54 7.96
C TYR A 137 -1.92 10.92 8.32
N PHE A 138 -2.13 10.55 9.58
CA PHE A 138 -3.36 9.88 10.01
C PHE A 138 -4.58 10.80 9.89
N SER A 139 -4.40 12.11 10.09
CA SER A 139 -5.48 13.11 9.97
C SER A 139 -5.83 13.50 8.53
N LYS A 140 -5.02 13.11 7.52
CA LYS A 140 -5.31 13.45 6.12
C LYS A 140 -6.57 12.71 5.61
N PRO A 141 -7.46 13.37 4.85
CA PRO A 141 -8.58 12.70 4.19
C PRO A 141 -8.09 11.80 3.04
N ALA A 142 -8.89 10.81 2.66
CA ALA A 142 -8.69 10.08 1.41
C ALA A 142 -9.06 10.96 0.20
N PRO A 143 -8.44 10.77 -0.98
CA PRO A 143 -7.38 9.81 -1.30
C PRO A 143 -6.02 10.25 -0.73
N LYS A 144 -5.26 9.29 -0.17
CA LYS A 144 -3.89 9.49 0.31
C LYS A 144 -3.04 8.23 0.13
N SER A 145 -1.76 8.41 -0.16
CA SER A 145 -0.74 7.36 -0.17
C SER A 145 0.54 7.85 0.54
N THR A 146 1.40 6.91 0.95
CA THR A 146 2.68 7.20 1.62
C THR A 146 3.82 6.26 1.21
#